data_AF-A0A924U4J6-F1
#
_entry.id   AF-A0A924U4J6-F1
#
_cell.length_a   1.000
_cell.length_b   1.000
_cell.length_c   1.000
_cell.angle_alpha   90.00
_cell.angle_beta   90.00
_cell.angle_gamma   90.00
#
_symmetry.space_group_name_H-M   'P 1'
#
loop_
_entity.id
_entity.type
_entity.pdbx_description
1 polymer ?
#
loop_
_entity_poly.entity_id
_entity_poly.type
_entity_poly.pdbx_seq_one_letter_code
_entity_poly.pdbx_strand_id
1 'polypeptide(L)'
;MATISVAGQVLMLMPEKCVFLPESDTLLVADAHVGKAVSFRALGVPVPSGTTGETLALLSSLVRRLAVRRIVFLGDFLHSARSRAPATMAAVTQWRDAHRQLELTLVRGNHDDRAGDPPAWLGIEAVDEPLRQGGLALCHHPRPQPEGYV
;
A
#
# COMPACT_ATOMS: atom_id res chain seq x y z
N MET A 1 -5.36 19.06 -0.28
CA MET A 1 -5.50 18.21 0.91
C MET A 1 -6.78 18.61 1.60
N ALA A 2 -7.57 17.65 2.06
CA ALA A 2 -8.75 17.88 2.89
C ALA A 2 -8.64 17.05 4.16
N THR A 3 -9.22 17.52 5.26
CA THR A 3 -9.21 16.81 6.54
C THR A 3 -10.65 16.50 6.92
N ILE A 4 -10.92 15.25 7.29
CA ILE A 4 -12.22 14.80 7.77
C ILE A 4 -12.08 14.03 9.08
N SER A 5 -13.17 13.89 9.82
CA SER A 5 -13.25 13.02 10.99
C SER A 5 -14.18 11.86 10.70
N VAL A 6 -13.70 10.64 10.91
CA VAL A 6 -14.42 9.38 10.66
C VAL A 6 -14.18 8.46 11.84
N ALA A 7 -15.26 7.95 12.46
CA ALA A 7 -15.19 7.05 13.61
C ALA A 7 -14.24 7.51 14.73
N GLY A 8 -14.18 8.84 14.98
CA GLY A 8 -13.30 9.42 15.99
C GLY A 8 -11.83 9.50 15.59
N GLN A 9 -11.49 9.33 14.31
CA GLN A 9 -10.14 9.45 13.78
C GLN A 9 -10.05 10.61 12.79
N VAL A 10 -8.96 11.38 12.85
CA VAL A 10 -8.65 12.41 11.85
C VAL A 10 -8.01 11.77 10.62
N LEU A 11 -8.59 11.98 9.45
CA LEU A 11 -8.07 11.51 8.17
C LEU A 11 -7.68 12.71 7.31
N MET A 12 -6.41 12.75 6.88
CA MET A 12 -5.95 13.69 5.85
C MET A 12 -5.99 13.03 4.48
N LEU A 13 -6.92 13.48 3.64
CA LEU A 13 -7.09 13.01 2.27
C LEU A 13 -6.08 13.71 1.35
N MET A 14 -5.20 12.91 0.76
CA MET A 14 -4.08 13.38 -0.03
C MET A 14 -4.41 13.30 -1.54
N PRO A 15 -4.05 14.32 -2.35
CA PRO A 15 -4.25 14.26 -3.80
C PRO A 15 -3.47 13.12 -4.48
N GLU A 16 -2.43 12.59 -3.81
CA GLU A 16 -1.66 11.41 -4.18
C GLU A 16 -2.44 10.08 -4.06
N LYS A 17 -3.77 10.12 -3.85
CA LYS A 17 -4.65 8.95 -3.70
C LYS A 17 -4.29 8.07 -2.50
N CYS A 18 -3.97 8.71 -1.38
CA CYS A 18 -3.73 8.05 -0.10
C CYS A 18 -4.39 8.83 1.03
N VAL A 19 -4.45 8.20 2.20
CA VAL A 19 -4.94 8.84 3.43
C VAL A 19 -3.84 8.80 4.46
N PHE A 20 -3.59 9.92 5.13
CA PHE A 20 -2.65 9.99 6.24
C PHE A 20 -3.41 10.13 7.57
N LEU A 21 -3.07 9.27 8.52
CA LEU A 21 -3.58 9.26 9.89
C LEU A 21 -2.53 9.90 10.82
N PRO A 22 -2.64 11.20 11.16
CA PRO A 22 -1.63 11.90 11.93
C PRO A 22 -1.46 11.37 13.35
N GLU A 23 -2.52 10.83 13.96
CA GLU A 23 -2.47 10.31 15.34
C GLU A 23 -1.54 9.09 15.48
N SER A 24 -1.25 8.40 14.38
CA SER A 24 -0.47 7.16 14.35
C SER A 24 0.67 7.19 13.34
N ASP A 25 0.99 8.36 12.78
CA ASP A 25 1.95 8.55 11.69
C ASP A 25 1.81 7.50 10.57
N THR A 26 0.56 7.13 10.24
CA THR A 26 0.25 6.01 9.36
C THR A 26 -0.28 6.48 8.01
N LEU A 27 0.31 5.98 6.92
CA LEU A 27 -0.16 6.21 5.56
C LEU A 27 -0.94 4.99 5.06
N LEU A 28 -2.20 5.20 4.68
CA LEU A 28 -3.05 4.17 4.07
C LEU A 28 -2.99 4.31 2.55
N VAL A 29 -2.69 3.20 1.86
CA VAL A 29 -2.60 3.13 0.40
C VAL A 29 -3.38 1.92 -0.09
N ALA A 30 -4.45 2.13 -0.85
CA ALA A 30 -5.16 1.05 -1.53
C ALA A 30 -4.58 0.86 -2.94
N ASP A 31 -4.65 -0.37 -3.46
CA ASP A 31 -4.38 -0.67 -4.87
C ASP A 31 -3.03 -0.14 -5.39
N ALA A 32 -1.97 -0.27 -4.58
CA ALA A 32 -0.65 0.26 -4.92
C ALA A 32 -0.08 -0.33 -6.22
N HIS A 33 -0.46 -1.58 -6.55
CA HIS A 33 -0.24 -2.19 -7.86
C HIS A 33 1.22 -2.12 -8.36
N VAL A 34 2.16 -2.39 -7.46
CA VAL A 34 3.57 -2.39 -7.81
C VAL A 34 3.82 -3.45 -8.90
N GLY A 35 4.46 -3.04 -10.00
CA GLY A 35 4.71 -3.90 -11.17
C GLY A 35 3.59 -3.97 -12.22
N LYS A 36 2.50 -3.19 -12.11
CA LYS A 36 1.39 -3.17 -13.08
C LYS A 36 1.83 -2.83 -14.50
N ALA A 37 2.66 -1.80 -14.68
CA ALA A 37 3.17 -1.40 -16.00
C ALA A 37 4.00 -2.52 -16.69
N VAL A 38 4.70 -3.36 -15.93
CA VAL A 38 5.47 -4.49 -16.48
C VAL A 38 4.53 -5.58 -17.01
N SER A 39 3.43 -5.84 -16.30
CA SER A 39 2.46 -6.87 -16.68
C SER A 39 1.70 -6.52 -17.96
N PHE A 40 1.31 -5.25 -18.14
CA PHE A 40 0.67 -4.80 -19.38
C PHE A 40 1.63 -4.74 -20.57
N ARG A 41 2.90 -4.34 -20.36
CA ARG A 41 3.92 -4.37 -21.42
C ARG A 41 4.21 -5.79 -21.90
N ALA A 42 4.24 -6.78 -21.01
CA ALA A 42 4.39 -8.19 -21.37
C ALA A 42 3.23 -8.71 -22.24
N LEU A 43 2.07 -8.02 -22.22
CA LEU A 43 0.91 -8.32 -23.05
C LEU A 43 0.80 -7.44 -24.30
N GLY A 44 1.84 -6.66 -24.62
CA GLY A 44 1.86 -5.79 -25.81
C GLY A 44 0.93 -4.58 -25.73
N VAL A 45 0.39 -4.26 -24.55
CA VAL A 45 -0.54 -3.14 -24.36
C VAL A 45 0.25 -1.86 -24.07
N PRO A 46 0.04 -0.75 -24.81
CA PRO A 46 0.59 0.55 -24.46
C PRO A 46 0.00 1.03 -23.12
N VAL A 47 0.86 1.33 -22.13
CA VAL A 47 0.42 1.68 -20.77
C VAL A 47 0.80 3.13 -20.46
N PRO A 48 -0.16 4.00 -20.05
CA PRO A 48 0.13 5.33 -19.51
C PRO A 48 0.96 5.27 -18.21
N SER A 49 1.58 6.40 -17.88
CA SER A 49 2.57 6.64 -16.81
C SER A 49 2.11 6.21 -15.41
N GLY A 50 2.99 5.51 -14.71
CA GLY A 50 2.73 4.73 -13.50
C GLY A 50 3.66 3.53 -13.42
N THR A 51 4.96 3.76 -13.58
CA THR A 51 6.00 2.74 -13.42
C THR A 51 6.18 2.41 -11.94
N THR A 52 6.76 1.25 -11.64
CA THR A 52 7.17 0.89 -10.27
C THR A 52 8.02 1.98 -9.61
N GLY A 53 8.96 2.59 -10.37
CA GLY A 53 9.82 3.65 -9.85
C GLY A 53 9.06 4.91 -9.45
N GLU A 54 8.07 5.33 -10.23
CA GLU A 54 7.24 6.51 -9.92
C GLU A 54 6.43 6.30 -8.63
N THR A 55 5.82 5.13 -8.46
CA THR A 55 5.10 4.78 -7.22
C THR A 55 6.02 4.80 -6.00
N LEU A 56 7.20 4.17 -6.09
CA LEU A 56 8.16 4.12 -4.97
C LEU A 56 8.74 5.51 -4.65
N ALA A 57 8.99 6.34 -5.65
CA ALA A 57 9.46 7.72 -5.46
C ALA A 57 8.38 8.58 -4.77
N LEU A 58 7.12 8.43 -5.18
CA LEU A 58 5.99 9.10 -4.55
C LEU A 58 5.86 8.71 -3.07
N LEU A 59 5.87 7.41 -2.75
CA LEU A 59 5.81 6.92 -1.38
C LEU A 59 6.98 7.47 -0.55
N SER A 60 8.20 7.45 -1.09
CA SER A 60 9.38 8.00 -0.40
C SER A 60 9.24 9.49 -0.10
N SER A 61 8.64 10.25 -1.03
CA SER A 61 8.37 11.68 -0.85
C SER A 61 7.35 11.92 0.27
N LEU A 62 6.26 11.14 0.27
CA LEU A 62 5.22 11.20 1.31
C LEU A 62 5.77 10.83 2.68
N VAL A 63 6.57 9.77 2.77
CA VAL A 63 7.22 9.32 4.01
C VAL A 63 8.04 10.45 4.63
N ARG A 64 8.86 11.14 3.83
CA ARG A 64 9.65 12.27 4.33
C ARG A 64 8.79 13.49 4.67
N ARG A 65 7.84 13.85 3.80
CA ARG A 65 7.04 15.07 3.94
C ARG A 65 6.09 15.04 5.12
N LEU A 66 5.56 13.85 5.45
CA LEU A 66 4.57 13.65 6.51
C LEU A 66 5.14 12.95 7.74
N ALA A 67 6.45 12.68 7.77
CA ALA A 67 7.12 11.90 8.82
C ALA A 67 6.43 10.54 9.10
N VAL A 68 5.99 9.86 8.03
CA VAL A 68 5.29 8.56 8.13
C VAL A 68 6.19 7.53 8.80
N ARG A 69 5.64 6.81 9.78
CA ARG A 69 6.32 5.71 10.48
C ARG A 69 5.79 4.34 10.07
N ARG A 70 4.56 4.30 9.55
CA ARG A 70 3.92 3.07 9.08
C ARG A 70 3.17 3.27 7.76
N ILE A 71 3.29 2.33 6.84
CA ILE A 71 2.40 2.23 5.67
C ILE A 71 1.54 0.98 5.81
N VAL A 72 0.23 1.15 5.64
CA VAL A 72 -0.73 0.04 5.51
C VAL A 72 -1.24 0.01 4.07
N PHE A 73 -0.96 -1.09 3.38
CA PHE A 73 -1.51 -1.39 2.07
C PHE A 73 -2.86 -2.11 2.23
N LEU A 74 -3.92 -1.55 1.64
CA LEU A 74 -5.28 -2.10 1.68
C LEU A 74 -5.53 -3.02 0.47
N GLY A 75 -4.76 -4.11 0.43
CA GLY A 75 -4.78 -5.12 -0.62
C GLY A 75 -4.05 -4.73 -1.91
N ASP A 76 -3.87 -5.74 -2.77
CA ASP A 76 -3.35 -5.68 -4.14
C ASP A 76 -2.00 -4.92 -4.24
N PHE A 77 -1.10 -5.22 -3.30
CA PHE A 77 0.23 -4.62 -3.25
C PHE A 77 1.10 -5.02 -4.45
N LEU A 78 1.13 -6.32 -4.78
CA LEU A 78 1.75 -6.84 -6.00
C LEU A 78 0.65 -7.20 -7.01
N HIS A 79 0.73 -6.64 -8.22
CA HIS A 79 -0.35 -6.80 -9.21
C HIS A 79 -0.58 -8.26 -9.66
N SER A 80 0.43 -9.14 -9.60
CA SER A 80 0.31 -10.58 -9.86
C SER A 80 1.60 -11.34 -9.50
N ALA A 81 1.57 -12.68 -9.57
CA ALA A 81 2.81 -13.49 -9.53
C ALA A 81 3.85 -13.07 -10.60
N ARG A 82 3.41 -12.54 -11.75
CA ARG A 82 4.29 -11.99 -12.80
C ARG A 82 4.90 -10.63 -12.43
N SER A 83 4.34 -9.93 -11.46
CA SER A 83 4.91 -8.69 -10.90
C SER A 83 6.16 -8.96 -10.06
N ARG A 84 6.50 -10.22 -9.79
CA ARG A 84 7.81 -10.65 -9.26
C ARG A 84 8.92 -10.65 -10.31
N ALA A 85 8.75 -9.93 -11.42
CA ALA A 85 9.81 -9.75 -12.41
C ALA A 85 11.09 -9.21 -11.73
N PRO A 86 12.30 -9.69 -12.10
CA PRO A 86 13.54 -9.35 -11.39
C PRO A 86 13.76 -7.85 -11.22
N ALA A 87 13.47 -7.06 -12.26
CA ALA A 87 13.63 -5.60 -12.20
C ALA A 87 12.66 -4.91 -11.22
N THR A 88 11.40 -5.36 -11.14
CA THR A 88 10.43 -4.85 -10.17
C THR A 88 10.86 -5.21 -8.77
N MET A 89 11.24 -6.47 -8.53
CA MET A 89 11.68 -6.90 -7.21
C MET A 89 12.93 -6.15 -6.75
N ALA A 90 13.92 -5.97 -7.61
CA ALA A 90 15.13 -5.20 -7.30
C ALA A 90 14.81 -3.75 -6.89
N ALA A 91 13.89 -3.08 -7.61
CA ALA A 91 13.46 -1.73 -7.26
C ALA A 91 12.77 -1.68 -5.89
N VAL A 92 11.91 -2.65 -5.58
CA VAL A 92 11.24 -2.75 -4.29
C VAL A 92 12.25 -3.08 -3.18
N THR A 93 13.23 -3.97 -3.41
CA THR A 93 14.34 -4.23 -2.47
C THR A 93 15.09 -2.97 -2.14
N GLN A 94 15.53 -2.24 -3.17
CA GLN A 94 16.31 -1.02 -2.99
C GLN A 94 15.51 0.03 -2.20
N TRP A 95 14.22 0.18 -2.52
CA TRP A 95 13.34 1.07 -1.77
C TRP A 95 13.18 0.62 -0.32
N ARG A 96 13.01 -0.67 -0.07
CA ARG A 96 12.89 -1.21 1.30
C ARG A 96 14.15 -0.97 2.11
N ASP A 97 15.32 -1.19 1.52
CA ASP A 97 16.61 -0.95 2.16
C ASP A 97 16.82 0.52 2.54
N ALA A 98 16.32 1.46 1.73
CA ALA A 98 16.35 2.88 2.06
C ALA A 98 15.36 3.27 3.19
N HIS A 99 14.36 2.43 3.48
CA HIS A 99 13.30 2.70 4.45
C HIS A 99 13.18 1.59 5.51
N ARG A 100 14.29 0.99 5.95
CA ARG A 100 14.29 -0.15 6.89
C ARG A 100 13.54 0.09 8.21
N GLN A 101 13.46 1.34 8.66
CA GLN A 101 12.76 1.73 9.88
C GLN A 101 11.24 1.90 9.69
N LEU A 102 10.77 1.96 8.44
CA LEU A 102 9.36 2.11 8.12
C LEU A 102 8.64 0.79 8.36
N GLU A 103 7.58 0.80 9.15
CA GLU A 103 6.72 -0.36 9.33
C GLU A 103 5.83 -0.53 8.11
N LEU A 104 5.73 -1.75 7.59
CA LEU A 104 4.91 -2.06 6.42
C LEU A 104 3.94 -3.19 6.76
N THR A 105 2.65 -2.92 6.59
CA THR A 105 1.60 -3.92 6.74
C THR A 105 0.83 -4.03 5.42
N LEU A 106 0.51 -5.25 5.01
CA LEU A 106 -0.40 -5.57 3.93
C LEU A 106 -1.64 -6.22 4.53
N VAL A 107 -2.80 -5.57 4.39
CA VAL A 107 -4.09 -6.22 4.56
C VAL A 107 -4.38 -6.98 3.28
N ARG A 108 -4.44 -8.31 3.33
CA ARG A 108 -4.53 -9.16 2.12
C ARG A 108 -5.78 -8.84 1.29
N GLY A 109 -5.58 -8.63 -0.01
CA GLY A 109 -6.64 -8.55 -1.01
C GLY A 109 -6.78 -9.85 -1.82
N ASN A 110 -7.73 -9.85 -2.77
CA ASN A 110 -8.02 -11.04 -3.60
C ASN A 110 -6.81 -11.51 -4.43
N HIS A 111 -5.96 -10.58 -4.88
CA HIS A 111 -4.78 -10.93 -5.65
C HIS A 111 -3.67 -11.47 -4.76
N ASP A 112 -3.55 -11.00 -3.52
CA ASP A 112 -2.54 -11.43 -2.56
C ASP A 112 -2.79 -12.87 -2.11
N ASP A 113 -4.05 -13.24 -1.85
CA ASP A 113 -4.43 -14.64 -1.53
C ASP A 113 -4.03 -15.63 -2.62
N ARG A 114 -4.05 -15.19 -3.88
CA ARG A 114 -3.72 -16.02 -5.05
C ARG A 114 -2.24 -16.00 -5.40
N ALA A 115 -1.55 -14.89 -5.19
CA ALA A 115 -0.13 -14.72 -5.47
C ALA A 115 0.78 -15.19 -4.30
N GLY A 116 0.20 -15.31 -3.11
CA GLY A 116 0.89 -15.53 -1.85
C GLY A 116 1.53 -14.25 -1.31
N ASP A 117 1.83 -14.27 -0.01
CA ASP A 117 2.41 -13.14 0.72
C ASP A 117 3.68 -12.56 0.05
N PRO A 118 3.99 -11.28 0.28
CA PRO A 118 5.25 -10.68 -0.14
C PRO A 118 6.45 -11.48 0.37
N PRO A 119 7.56 -11.55 -0.40
CA PRO A 119 8.75 -12.24 0.07
C PRO A 119 9.22 -11.74 1.44
N ALA A 120 9.52 -12.65 2.36
CA ALA A 120 9.83 -12.34 3.76
C ALA A 120 10.96 -11.30 3.95
N TRP A 121 11.94 -11.27 3.04
CA TRP A 121 13.05 -10.31 3.07
C TRP A 121 12.62 -8.86 2.84
N LEU A 122 11.39 -8.61 2.36
CA LEU A 122 10.81 -7.27 2.31
C LEU A 122 10.36 -6.76 3.68
N GLY A 123 10.20 -7.64 4.67
CA GLY A 123 9.73 -7.25 6.00
C GLY A 123 8.36 -6.55 5.97
N ILE A 124 7.47 -7.00 5.08
CA ILE A 124 6.07 -6.56 5.02
C ILE A 124 5.26 -7.59 5.78
N GLU A 125 4.59 -7.15 6.85
CA GLU A 125 3.69 -8.00 7.63
C GLU A 125 2.37 -8.17 6.86
N ALA A 126 2.00 -9.39 6.52
CA ALA A 126 0.73 -9.69 5.85
C ALA A 126 -0.31 -10.18 6.88
N VAL A 127 -1.47 -9.52 6.90
CA VAL A 127 -2.58 -9.80 7.81
C VAL A 127 -3.88 -9.94 7.05
N ASP A 128 -4.84 -10.67 7.62
CA ASP A 128 -6.19 -10.74 7.08
C ASP A 128 -6.99 -9.48 7.48
N GLU A 129 -7.97 -9.12 6.66
CA GLU A 129 -8.91 -8.05 7.01
C GLU A 129 -9.91 -8.52 8.09
N PRO A 130 -10.38 -7.61 8.98
CA PRO A 130 -9.95 -6.22 9.12
C PRO A 130 -8.71 -6.07 9.99
N LEU A 131 -7.80 -5.16 9.59
CA LEU A 131 -6.82 -4.61 10.51
C LEU A 131 -7.45 -3.45 11.29
N ARG A 132 -7.50 -3.55 12.62
CA ARG A 132 -8.09 -2.52 13.49
C ARG A 132 -7.12 -1.35 13.68
N GLN A 133 -7.62 -0.12 13.52
CA GLN A 133 -6.88 1.11 13.81
C GLN A 133 -7.84 2.15 14.42
N GLY A 134 -7.83 2.28 15.74
CA GLY A 134 -8.82 3.11 16.44
C GLY A 134 -10.25 2.66 16.13
N GLY A 135 -11.13 3.59 15.74
CA GLY A 135 -12.49 3.29 15.30
C GLY A 135 -12.61 2.76 13.85
N LEU A 136 -11.49 2.58 13.14
CA LEU A 136 -11.47 2.14 11.75
C LEU A 136 -11.23 0.62 11.64
N ALA A 137 -11.87 0.02 10.64
CA ALA A 137 -11.68 -1.34 10.18
C ALA A 137 -11.00 -1.29 8.80
N LEU A 138 -9.67 -1.37 8.77
CA LEU A 138 -8.90 -1.30 7.54
C LEU A 138 -9.07 -2.61 6.76
N CYS A 139 -9.80 -2.54 5.65
CA CYS A 139 -10.15 -3.69 4.81
C CYS A 139 -9.72 -3.44 3.36
N HIS A 140 -9.53 -4.52 2.60
CA HIS A 140 -9.50 -4.48 1.16
C HIS A 140 -10.94 -4.49 0.59
N HIS A 141 -11.82 -5.32 1.15
CA HIS A 141 -13.20 -5.40 0.70
C HIS A 141 -14.07 -4.34 1.40
N PRO A 142 -14.85 -3.53 0.67
CA PRO A 142 -15.72 -2.50 1.23
C PRO A 142 -17.03 -3.10 1.76
N ARG A 143 -16.94 -4.05 2.69
CA ARG A 143 -18.09 -4.69 3.35
C ARG A 143 -18.26 -4.12 4.75
N PRO A 144 -19.49 -3.84 5.21
CA PRO A 144 -19.72 -3.35 6.57
C PRO A 144 -19.06 -4.28 7.61
N GLN A 145 -18.37 -3.68 8.58
CA GLN A 145 -17.75 -4.39 9.70
C GLN A 145 -18.48 -4.04 11.00
N PRO A 146 -18.85 -5.04 11.83
CA PRO A 146 -19.65 -4.79 13.03
C PRO A 146 -18.92 -3.95 14.09
N GLU A 147 -17.59 -3.91 14.08
CA GLU A 147 -16.79 -3.27 15.13
C GLU A 147 -15.90 -2.12 14.62
N GLY A 148 -16.20 -1.55 13.45
CA GLY A 148 -15.48 -0.37 12.96
C GLY A 148 -15.98 0.17 11.63
N TYR A 149 -15.62 1.42 11.34
CA TYR A 149 -15.93 2.05 10.06
C TYR A 149 -14.95 1.55 8.99
N VAL A 150 -15.49 1.17 7.84
CA VAL A 150 -14.75 0.62 6.68
C VAL A 150 -14.50 1.72 5.67
#